data_AF-B8JCZ8-F1
#
_entry.id   AF-B8JCZ8-F1
#
_cell.length_a   1.000
_cell.length_b   1.000
_cell.length_c   1.000
_cell.angle_alpha   90.00
_cell.angle_beta   90.00
_cell.angle_gamma   90.00
#
_symmetry.space_group_name_H-M   'P 1'
#
loop_
_entity.id
_entity.type
_entity.pdbx_description
1 polymer ?
#
loop_
_entity_poly.entity_id
_entity_poly.type
_entity_poly.pdbx_seq_one_letter_code
_entity_poly.pdbx_strand_id
1 'polypeptide(L)'
;MKKAAKGFTLIELMIVVAIIGILAAIAIPNFLRYQLRAKFSELKENVNSVFKSEEALRQTERSGGQYMALADLPATCDIAGAAGTVKHPWLAGDMTEAAKIDWSVEGATYGCYRVATGGGTAPYGLHLTTYAVSNIDGNDAAGCVYLYKATLGSDGEPMSGGVNADAECVGADPFPAATGDLPMGQPIVANETAF
;
A
#
# COMPACT_ATOMS: atom_id res chain seq x y z
N MET A 1 -13.82 64.62 13.39
CA MET A 1 -14.32 63.72 14.46
C MET A 1 -13.55 62.40 14.37
N LYS A 2 -12.71 62.07 15.35
CA LYS A 2 -12.00 60.77 15.39
C LYS A 2 -12.99 59.70 15.84
N LYS A 3 -13.27 58.69 15.00
CA LYS A 3 -14.01 57.50 15.44
C LYS A 3 -13.20 56.81 16.53
N ALA A 4 -13.79 56.63 17.71
CA ALA A 4 -13.19 55.81 18.76
C ALA A 4 -13.08 54.37 18.24
N ALA A 5 -11.86 53.82 18.22
CA ALA A 5 -11.65 52.41 17.91
C ALA A 5 -12.30 51.58 19.02
N LYS A 6 -13.32 50.80 18.67
CA LYS A 6 -13.96 49.84 19.58
C LYS A 6 -12.95 48.71 19.80
N GLY A 7 -12.37 48.63 20.99
CA GLY A 7 -11.44 47.56 21.35
C GLY A 7 -12.15 46.22 21.46
N PHE A 8 -11.47 45.15 21.05
CA PHE A 8 -11.93 43.77 21.22
C PHE A 8 -11.93 43.41 22.70
N THR A 9 -12.99 42.76 23.20
CA THR A 9 -13.06 42.39 24.61
C THR A 9 -12.33 41.08 24.86
N LEU A 10 -11.70 40.95 26.03
CA LEU A 10 -11.03 39.70 26.42
C LEU A 10 -12.03 38.53 26.47
N ILE A 11 -13.28 38.79 26.87
CA ILE A 11 -14.33 37.78 26.91
C ILE A 11 -14.75 37.28 25.52
N GLU A 12 -14.80 38.17 24.52
CA GLU A 12 -15.04 37.76 23.12
C GLU A 12 -13.93 36.81 22.64
N LEU A 13 -12.67 37.07 23.02
CA LEU A 13 -11.57 36.15 22.72
C LEU A 13 -11.80 34.77 23.35
N MET A 14 -12.16 34.74 24.64
CA MET A 14 -12.26 33.49 25.41
C MET A 14 -13.33 32.55 24.84
N ILE A 15 -14.48 33.09 24.44
CA ILE A 15 -15.56 32.29 23.85
C ILE A 15 -15.13 31.73 22.48
N VAL A 16 -14.44 32.55 21.67
CA VAL A 16 -13.94 32.10 20.36
C VAL A 16 -12.95 30.94 20.51
N VAL A 17 -12.00 31.04 21.44
CA VAL A 17 -11.04 29.96 21.70
C VAL A 17 -11.74 28.70 22.22
N ALA A 18 -12.76 28.85 23.08
CA ALA A 18 -13.54 27.71 23.56
C ALA A 18 -14.26 26.97 22.43
N ILE A 19 -14.89 27.68 21.49
CA ILE A 19 -15.56 27.09 20.34
C ILE A 19 -14.54 26.41 19.41
N ILE A 20 -13.42 27.06 19.10
CA ILE A 20 -12.34 26.47 18.29
C ILE A 20 -11.80 25.20 18.95
N GLY A 21 -11.67 25.17 20.27
CA GLY A 21 -11.23 23.98 21.02
C GLY A 21 -12.16 22.78 20.84
N ILE A 22 -13.49 22.99 20.92
CA ILE A 22 -14.49 21.93 20.71
C ILE A 22 -14.44 21.41 19.26
N LEU A 23 -14.37 22.31 18.29
CA LEU A 23 -14.29 21.93 16.87
C LEU A 23 -12.99 21.16 16.58
N ALA A 24 -11.86 21.60 17.11
CA ALA A 24 -10.57 20.95 16.93
C ALA A 24 -10.55 19.52 17.51
N ALA A 25 -11.16 19.30 18.68
CA ALA A 25 -11.21 17.99 19.32
C ALA A 25 -11.89 16.90 18.46
N ILE A 26 -12.91 17.28 17.66
CA ILE A 26 -13.60 16.37 16.74
C ILE A 26 -12.88 16.33 15.38
N ALA A 27 -12.40 17.47 14.89
CA ALA A 27 -11.84 17.58 13.55
C ALA A 27 -10.47 16.89 13.41
N ILE A 28 -9.57 17.01 14.40
CA ILE A 28 -8.22 16.46 14.35
C ILE A 28 -8.21 14.93 14.15
N PRO A 29 -8.88 14.10 14.97
CA PRO A 29 -8.84 12.65 14.78
C PRO A 29 -9.46 12.22 13.44
N ASN A 30 -10.53 12.89 12.99
CA ASN A 30 -11.15 12.63 11.70
C ASN A 30 -10.24 12.97 10.53
N PHE A 31 -9.54 14.11 10.61
CA PHE A 31 -8.58 14.53 9.59
C PHE A 31 -7.37 13.57 9.50
N LEU A 32 -6.86 13.09 10.64
CA LEU A 32 -5.80 12.09 10.66
C LEU A 32 -6.25 10.78 10.00
N ARG A 33 -7.46 10.29 10.31
CA ARG A 33 -8.04 9.10 9.67
C ARG A 33 -8.19 9.27 8.16
N TYR A 34 -8.63 10.45 7.71
CA TYR A 34 -8.77 10.74 6.28
C TYR A 34 -7.41 10.69 5.56
N GLN A 35 -6.37 11.28 6.16
CA GLN A 35 -5.02 11.19 5.62
C GLN A 35 -4.51 9.75 5.53
N LEU A 36 -4.68 8.95 6.60
CA LEU A 36 -4.27 7.54 6.59
C LEU A 36 -4.96 6.74 5.49
N ARG A 37 -6.27 6.96 5.28
CA ARG A 37 -7.02 6.32 4.18
C ARG A 37 -6.51 6.71 2.80
N ALA A 38 -6.20 7.99 2.59
CA ALA A 38 -5.64 8.45 1.33
C ALA A 38 -4.29 7.79 1.04
N LYS A 39 -3.41 7.71 2.05
CA LYS A 39 -2.11 7.06 1.94
C LYS A 39 -2.24 5.54 1.71
N PHE A 40 -3.14 4.85 2.40
CA PHE A 40 -3.40 3.43 2.19
C PHE A 40 -4.00 3.13 0.81
N SER A 41 -4.85 4.01 0.29
CA SER A 41 -5.39 3.91 -1.07
C SER A 41 -4.29 3.96 -2.14
N GLU A 42 -3.23 4.74 -1.91
CA GLU A 42 -2.05 4.81 -2.79
C GLU A 42 -1.37 3.43 -2.88
N LEU A 43 -1.14 2.77 -1.74
CA LEU A 43 -0.55 1.43 -1.69
C LEU A 43 -1.39 0.42 -2.46
N LYS A 44 -2.71 0.41 -2.20
CA LYS A 44 -3.64 -0.51 -2.84
C LYS A 44 -3.66 -0.33 -4.36
N GLU A 45 -3.69 0.91 -4.83
CA GLU A 45 -3.69 1.18 -6.28
C GLU A 45 -2.38 0.74 -6.93
N ASN A 46 -1.25 1.02 -6.29
CA ASN A 46 0.05 0.62 -6.81
C ASN A 46 0.19 -0.91 -6.89
N VAL A 47 -0.20 -1.66 -5.86
CA VAL A 47 -0.20 -3.14 -5.91
C VAL A 47 -1.13 -3.66 -7.02
N ASN A 48 -2.32 -3.08 -7.19
CA ASN A 48 -3.22 -3.45 -8.28
C ASN A 48 -2.62 -3.11 -9.66
N SER A 49 -1.87 -2.02 -9.78
CA SER A 49 -1.22 -1.63 -11.03
C SER A 49 -0.10 -2.59 -11.42
N VAL A 50 0.72 -3.04 -10.46
CA VAL A 50 1.72 -4.10 -10.64
C VAL A 50 1.06 -5.37 -11.15
N PHE A 51 -0.05 -5.77 -10.52
CA PHE A 51 -0.77 -6.96 -10.94
C PHE A 51 -1.28 -6.88 -12.40
N LYS A 52 -1.83 -5.73 -12.79
CA LYS A 52 -2.31 -5.51 -14.16
C LYS A 52 -1.15 -5.55 -15.16
N SER A 53 -0.01 -4.97 -14.80
CA SER A 53 1.16 -4.93 -15.69
C SER A 53 1.79 -6.32 -15.84
N GLU A 54 1.87 -7.10 -14.77
CA GLU A 54 2.27 -8.52 -14.79
C GLU A 54 1.35 -9.39 -15.64
N GLU A 55 0.03 -9.21 -15.53
CA GLU A 55 -0.92 -9.96 -16.35
C GLU A 55 -0.78 -9.58 -17.83
N ALA A 56 -0.56 -8.31 -18.13
CA ALA A 56 -0.28 -7.86 -19.49
C ALA A 56 1.03 -8.48 -20.01
N LEU A 57 2.10 -8.43 -19.21
CA LEU A 57 3.40 -9.02 -19.57
C LEU A 57 3.28 -10.52 -19.83
N ARG A 58 2.52 -11.25 -19.00
CA ARG A 58 2.30 -12.70 -19.17
C ARG A 58 1.67 -13.05 -20.51
N GLN A 59 0.78 -12.19 -21.02
CA GLN A 59 0.12 -12.39 -22.31
C GLN A 59 1.03 -12.04 -23.50
N THR A 60 2.19 -11.41 -23.25
CA THR A 60 3.18 -11.15 -24.29
C THR A 60 4.08 -12.35 -24.54
N GLU A 61 4.55 -12.47 -25.78
CA GLU A 61 5.58 -13.45 -26.17
C GLU A 61 6.90 -13.27 -25.41
N ARG A 62 7.17 -12.06 -24.89
CA ARG A 62 8.39 -11.74 -24.13
C ARG A 62 8.52 -12.61 -22.87
N SER A 63 7.40 -12.88 -22.20
CA SER A 63 7.39 -13.60 -20.94
C SER A 63 7.11 -15.11 -21.10
N GLY A 64 6.74 -15.56 -22.31
CA GLY A 64 6.42 -16.97 -22.57
C GLY A 64 5.31 -17.52 -21.67
N GLY A 65 4.33 -16.69 -21.28
CA GLY A 65 3.25 -17.10 -20.39
C GLY A 65 3.59 -17.13 -18.90
N GLN A 66 4.75 -16.59 -18.49
CA GLN A 66 5.20 -16.55 -17.10
C GLN A 66 5.09 -15.14 -16.50
N TYR A 67 5.10 -15.04 -15.17
CA TYR A 67 5.27 -13.79 -14.43
C TYR A 67 6.74 -13.52 -14.15
N MET A 68 7.09 -12.27 -13.86
CA MET A 68 8.46 -11.87 -13.60
C MET A 68 8.62 -11.39 -12.14
N ALA A 69 9.68 -11.85 -11.47
CA ALA A 69 10.03 -11.32 -10.16
C ALA A 69 10.74 -9.97 -10.31
N LEU A 70 10.46 -9.07 -9.37
CA LEU A 70 11.17 -7.80 -9.21
C LEU A 70 11.96 -7.81 -7.90
N ALA A 71 13.05 -7.06 -7.89
CA ALA A 71 13.69 -6.67 -6.63
C ALA A 71 12.77 -5.76 -5.78
N ASP A 72 13.18 -5.51 -4.54
CA ASP A 72 12.46 -4.61 -3.64
C ASP A 72 12.49 -3.18 -4.15
N LEU A 73 11.32 -2.54 -4.18
CA LEU A 73 11.13 -1.22 -4.75
C LEU A 73 10.37 -0.27 -3.82
N PRO A 74 10.72 1.02 -3.80
CA PRO A 74 11.99 1.56 -4.26
C PRO A 74 13.14 1.07 -3.37
N ALA A 75 14.37 1.05 -3.88
CA ALA A 75 15.56 0.57 -3.15
C ALA A 75 15.87 1.36 -1.86
N THR A 76 15.26 2.53 -1.68
CA THR A 76 15.34 3.31 -0.43
C THR A 76 14.44 2.77 0.69
N CYS A 77 13.57 1.82 0.38
CA CYS A 77 12.56 1.29 1.27
C CYS A 77 13.00 -0.07 1.82
N ASP A 78 13.12 -0.18 3.15
CA ASP A 78 13.47 -1.44 3.81
C ASP A 78 12.19 -2.18 4.22
N ILE A 79 11.89 -3.26 3.49
CA ILE A 79 10.73 -4.13 3.73
C ILE A 79 10.82 -4.85 5.08
N ALA A 80 12.04 -5.15 5.56
CA ALA A 80 12.26 -5.94 6.77
C ALA A 80 12.43 -5.08 8.04
N GLY A 81 12.89 -3.84 7.91
CA GLY A 81 13.34 -3.03 9.05
C GLY A 81 12.45 -1.85 9.45
N ALA A 82 11.91 -1.10 8.48
CA ALA A 82 10.90 -0.05 8.71
C ALA A 82 10.63 0.70 7.38
N ALA A 83 9.51 0.38 6.74
CA ALA A 83 9.01 1.17 5.61
C ALA A 83 8.72 2.64 5.98
N GLY A 84 8.74 3.01 7.27
CA GLY A 84 8.64 4.38 7.75
C GLY A 84 7.30 5.06 7.44
N THR A 85 7.17 6.33 7.87
CA THR A 85 5.97 7.16 7.68
C THR A 85 6.07 8.12 6.49
N VAL A 86 7.23 8.15 5.84
CA VAL A 86 7.62 9.14 4.83
C VAL A 86 7.52 8.53 3.43
N LYS A 87 7.33 9.37 2.42
CA LYS A 87 7.40 8.92 1.03
C LYS A 87 8.85 8.60 0.66
N HIS A 88 9.02 7.50 -0.07
CA HIS A 88 10.27 7.02 -0.62
C HIS A 88 10.46 7.51 -2.05
N PRO A 89 11.59 8.17 -2.37
CA PRO A 89 11.87 8.60 -3.73
C PRO A 89 12.20 7.40 -4.61
N TRP A 90 11.69 7.43 -5.85
CA TRP A 90 12.04 6.44 -6.87
C TRP A 90 13.31 6.89 -7.60
N LEU A 91 14.36 6.08 -7.49
CA LEU A 91 15.63 6.30 -8.15
C LEU A 91 15.60 5.74 -9.58
N ALA A 92 16.57 6.12 -10.42
CA ALA A 92 16.65 5.63 -11.79
C ALA A 92 16.77 4.09 -11.88
N GLY A 93 17.42 3.46 -10.89
CA GLY A 93 17.49 2.01 -10.77
C GLY A 93 16.11 1.39 -10.51
N ASP A 94 15.30 2.00 -9.65
CA ASP A 94 13.95 1.54 -9.33
C ASP A 94 13.04 1.60 -10.55
N MET A 95 13.13 2.70 -11.32
CA MET A 95 12.39 2.85 -12.57
C MET A 95 12.80 1.82 -13.63
N THR A 96 14.09 1.46 -13.67
CA THR A 96 14.59 0.43 -14.59
C THR A 96 14.09 -0.96 -14.19
N GLU A 97 14.01 -1.23 -12.88
CA GLU A 97 13.46 -2.47 -12.36
C GLU A 97 11.96 -2.59 -12.64
N ALA A 98 11.17 -1.56 -12.30
CA ALA A 98 9.73 -1.54 -12.56
C ALA A 98 9.39 -1.64 -14.07
N ALA A 99 10.21 -1.04 -14.94
CA ALA A 99 10.06 -1.14 -16.39
C ALA A 99 10.23 -2.58 -16.93
N LYS A 100 10.78 -3.51 -16.15
CA LYS A 100 10.84 -4.93 -16.56
C LYS A 100 9.44 -5.52 -16.80
N ILE A 101 8.45 -5.02 -16.07
CA ILE A 101 7.05 -5.46 -16.10
C ILE A 101 6.12 -4.40 -16.70
N ASP A 102 6.69 -3.43 -17.43
CA ASP A 102 5.99 -2.26 -17.97
C ASP A 102 5.23 -1.47 -16.91
N TRP A 103 5.69 -1.53 -15.65
CA TRP A 103 5.16 -0.76 -14.56
C TRP A 103 5.92 0.55 -14.41
N SER A 104 5.18 1.63 -14.17
CA SER A 104 5.73 2.95 -13.91
C SER A 104 4.99 3.61 -12.77
N VAL A 105 5.74 4.27 -11.90
CA VAL A 105 5.22 5.05 -10.78
C VAL A 105 5.71 6.48 -10.94
N GLU A 106 4.82 7.44 -10.67
CA GLU A 106 5.15 8.86 -10.69
C GLU A 106 5.34 9.40 -9.27
N GLY A 107 6.48 10.07 -9.06
CA GLY A 107 6.80 10.69 -7.78
C GLY A 107 7.19 9.67 -6.70
N ALA A 108 7.16 10.14 -5.44
CA ALA A 108 7.54 9.33 -4.29
C ALA A 108 6.32 8.58 -3.70
N THR A 109 6.53 7.35 -3.22
CA THR A 109 5.46 6.48 -2.70
C THR A 109 5.58 6.19 -1.20
N TYR A 110 4.45 5.96 -0.53
CA TYR A 110 4.48 5.54 0.87
C TYR A 110 4.87 4.06 1.07
N GLY A 111 4.62 3.20 0.09
CA GLY A 111 4.88 1.76 0.18
C GLY A 111 6.26 1.35 -0.31
N CYS A 112 6.81 0.32 0.32
CA CYS A 112 7.75 -0.61 -0.31
C CYS A 112 6.94 -1.67 -1.05
N TYR A 113 7.40 -2.14 -2.20
CA TYR A 113 6.76 -3.12 -3.06
C TYR A 113 7.72 -4.26 -3.36
N ARG A 114 7.23 -5.50 -3.30
CA ARG A 114 7.97 -6.68 -3.75
C ARG A 114 7.08 -7.51 -4.67
N VAL A 115 7.71 -8.06 -5.70
CA VAL A 115 7.08 -9.00 -6.63
C VAL A 115 7.86 -10.28 -6.60
N ALA A 116 7.29 -11.31 -5.96
CA ALA A 116 7.86 -12.63 -5.89
C ALA A 116 7.12 -13.56 -6.84
N THR A 117 7.87 -14.48 -7.47
CA THR A 117 7.30 -15.51 -8.33
C THR A 117 7.70 -16.91 -7.88
N GLY A 118 6.81 -17.89 -8.09
CA GLY A 118 7.05 -19.29 -7.73
C GLY A 118 6.74 -20.26 -8.87
N GLY A 119 7.17 -21.52 -8.74
CA GLY A 119 6.83 -22.59 -9.70
C GLY A 119 7.60 -22.55 -11.04
N GLY A 120 8.68 -21.78 -11.13
CA GLY A 120 9.52 -21.66 -12.32
C GLY A 120 11.01 -21.48 -11.99
N THR A 121 11.80 -21.02 -12.97
CA THR A 121 13.21 -20.68 -12.79
C THR A 121 13.36 -19.17 -12.70
N ALA A 122 13.88 -18.66 -11.58
CA ALA A 122 14.10 -17.24 -11.39
C ALA A 122 14.88 -16.63 -12.58
N PRO A 123 14.48 -15.45 -13.08
CA PRO A 123 13.49 -14.52 -12.50
C PRO A 123 12.03 -14.78 -12.91
N TYR A 124 11.71 -15.86 -13.61
CA TYR A 124 10.35 -16.15 -14.08
C TYR A 124 9.64 -17.21 -13.24
N GLY A 125 8.33 -17.08 -13.09
CA GLY A 125 7.52 -18.07 -12.38
C GLY A 125 6.09 -18.20 -12.90
N LEU A 126 5.46 -19.32 -12.56
CA LEU A 126 4.06 -19.59 -12.88
C LEU A 126 3.11 -18.98 -11.86
N HIS A 127 3.60 -18.64 -10.67
CA HIS A 127 2.83 -18.02 -9.59
C HIS A 127 3.34 -16.61 -9.33
N LEU A 128 2.43 -15.71 -8.94
CA LEU A 128 2.72 -14.32 -8.63
C LEU A 128 2.21 -13.99 -7.23
N THR A 129 3.12 -13.48 -6.41
CA THR A 129 2.81 -12.85 -5.13
C THR A 129 3.34 -11.43 -5.18
N THR A 130 2.44 -10.46 -5.09
CA THR A 130 2.80 -9.04 -5.03
C THR A 130 2.37 -8.49 -3.69
N TYR A 131 3.20 -7.68 -3.08
CA TYR A 131 2.82 -7.04 -1.82
C TYR A 131 3.44 -5.67 -1.65
N ALA A 132 2.79 -4.89 -0.78
CA ALA A 132 3.27 -3.62 -0.32
C ALA A 132 3.28 -3.53 1.20
N VAL A 133 4.34 -2.91 1.75
CA VAL A 133 4.53 -2.66 3.18
C VAL A 133 4.72 -1.17 3.42
N SER A 134 4.07 -0.61 4.44
CA SER A 134 4.30 0.77 4.88
C SER A 134 3.93 0.98 6.36
N ASN A 135 4.65 1.82 7.09
CA ASN A 135 4.33 2.21 8.47
C ASN A 135 3.67 3.60 8.46
N ILE A 136 2.51 3.70 7.81
CA ILE A 136 1.84 4.97 7.46
C ILE A 136 1.32 5.73 8.69
N ASP A 137 0.94 4.98 9.72
CA ASP A 137 0.38 5.46 10.99
C ASP A 137 1.43 5.69 12.07
N GLY A 138 2.68 5.26 11.86
CA GLY A 138 3.81 5.57 12.72
C GLY A 138 3.76 4.88 14.08
N ASN A 139 3.06 3.75 14.17
CA ASN A 139 2.96 2.92 15.38
C ASN A 139 4.05 1.83 15.45
N ASP A 140 5.05 1.90 14.55
CA ASP A 140 6.12 0.91 14.38
C ASP A 140 5.64 -0.49 14.01
N ALA A 141 4.37 -0.60 13.61
CA ALA A 141 3.81 -1.75 12.93
C ALA A 141 3.81 -1.51 11.41
N ALA A 142 4.20 -2.54 10.68
CA ALA A 142 4.06 -2.56 9.23
C ALA A 142 2.57 -2.75 8.86
N GLY A 143 1.96 -1.71 8.30
CA GLY A 143 0.69 -1.82 7.60
C GLY A 143 0.91 -2.37 6.19
N CYS A 144 0.22 -3.45 5.85
CA CYS A 144 0.54 -4.19 4.63
C CYS A 144 -0.66 -4.47 3.73
N VAL A 145 -0.39 -4.62 2.44
CA VAL A 145 -1.36 -4.94 1.39
C VAL A 145 -0.78 -6.04 0.52
N TYR A 146 -1.47 -7.18 0.44
CA TYR A 146 -1.03 -8.35 -0.34
C TYR A 146 -2.02 -8.64 -1.45
N LEU A 147 -1.51 -8.87 -2.66
CA LEU A 147 -2.28 -9.45 -3.75
C LEU A 147 -1.61 -10.74 -4.20
N TYR A 148 -2.31 -11.85 -3.98
CA TYR A 148 -1.91 -13.17 -4.44
C TYR A 148 -2.73 -13.58 -5.65
N LYS A 149 -2.08 -14.13 -6.68
CA LYS A 149 -2.77 -14.74 -7.80
C LYS A 149 -2.32 -16.18 -7.99
N ALA A 150 -3.22 -17.11 -7.69
CA ALA A 150 -3.06 -18.49 -8.09
C ALA A 150 -3.18 -18.61 -9.60
N THR A 151 -2.27 -19.39 -10.20
CA THR A 151 -2.42 -19.82 -11.59
C THR A 151 -3.04 -21.19 -11.60
N LEU A 152 -4.02 -21.35 -12.49
CA LEU A 152 -4.76 -22.57 -12.73
C LEU A 152 -3.81 -23.60 -13.35
N GLY A 153 -3.90 -24.85 -12.90
CA GLY A 153 -3.27 -25.98 -13.57
C GLY A 153 -3.86 -26.17 -14.97
N SER A 154 -3.31 -27.14 -15.69
CA SER A 154 -3.82 -27.55 -17.00
C SER A 154 -5.28 -28.05 -16.99
N ASP A 155 -5.84 -28.24 -15.81
CA ASP A 155 -7.21 -28.64 -15.48
C ASP A 155 -8.14 -27.47 -15.14
N GLY A 156 -7.64 -26.23 -15.08
CA GLY A 156 -8.44 -25.07 -14.69
C GLY A 156 -8.63 -24.94 -13.18
N GLU A 157 -7.94 -25.73 -12.35
CA GLU A 157 -7.99 -25.64 -10.90
C GLU A 157 -6.76 -24.92 -10.36
N PRO A 158 -6.88 -24.06 -9.36
CA PRO A 158 -5.75 -23.30 -8.86
C PRO A 158 -4.71 -24.22 -8.20
N MET A 159 -3.45 -24.19 -8.68
CA MET A 159 -2.39 -25.02 -8.10
C MET A 159 -2.05 -24.53 -6.69
N SER A 160 -2.27 -25.39 -5.71
CA SER A 160 -1.96 -25.22 -4.29
C SER A 160 -0.44 -25.18 -4.03
N GLY A 161 0.21 -24.09 -4.43
CA GLY A 161 1.65 -23.88 -4.26
C GLY A 161 2.06 -22.42 -4.10
N GLY A 162 1.11 -21.54 -3.77
CA GLY A 162 1.43 -20.16 -3.38
C GLY A 162 2.29 -20.18 -2.14
N VAL A 163 3.51 -19.67 -2.24
CA VAL A 163 4.33 -19.38 -1.07
C VAL A 163 3.50 -18.51 -0.14
N ASN A 164 3.16 -19.12 1.00
CA ASN A 164 2.51 -18.45 2.11
C ASN A 164 3.29 -17.19 2.47
N ALA A 165 2.53 -16.11 2.69
CA ALA A 165 2.89 -14.87 3.35
C ALA A 165 4.32 -14.82 3.87
N ASP A 166 5.12 -13.92 3.30
CA ASP A 166 6.42 -13.58 3.83
C ASP A 166 6.27 -13.30 5.34
N ALA A 167 7.13 -13.86 6.18
CA ALA A 167 6.99 -13.74 7.64
C ALA A 167 7.02 -12.27 8.13
N GLU A 168 7.45 -11.35 7.27
CA GLU A 168 7.48 -9.88 7.43
C GLU A 168 6.08 -9.26 7.54
N CYS A 169 5.04 -10.04 7.23
CA CYS A 169 3.64 -9.63 7.13
C CYS A 169 2.82 -9.98 8.38
N VAL A 170 3.43 -10.68 9.34
CA VAL A 170 2.72 -11.36 10.43
C VAL A 170 2.73 -10.49 11.68
N GLY A 171 1.62 -9.79 11.89
CA GLY A 171 1.29 -9.19 13.19
C GLY A 171 1.67 -7.73 13.33
N ALA A 172 0.78 -6.85 12.87
CA ALA A 172 0.21 -5.75 13.66
C ALA A 172 -0.64 -4.89 12.72
N ASP A 173 -1.86 -5.37 12.50
CA ASP A 173 -2.90 -4.66 11.78
C ASP A 173 -3.39 -3.42 12.55
N PRO A 174 -3.55 -2.26 11.89
CA PRO A 174 -4.66 -1.35 12.18
C PRO A 174 -5.97 -1.81 11.48
N PHE A 175 -5.92 -2.80 10.57
CA PHE A 175 -7.06 -3.36 9.84
C PHE A 175 -7.05 -4.89 9.90
N PRO A 176 -8.02 -5.54 10.56
CA PRO A 176 -7.93 -6.94 10.94
C PRO A 176 -7.55 -7.81 9.75
N ALA A 177 -6.54 -8.64 9.98
CA ALA A 177 -6.07 -9.68 9.10
C ALA A 177 -7.25 -10.38 8.42
N ALA A 178 -7.04 -10.71 7.16
CA ALA A 178 -7.67 -11.88 6.59
C ALA A 178 -7.17 -13.11 7.38
N THR A 179 -7.67 -13.32 8.60
CA THR A 179 -7.57 -14.61 9.28
C THR A 179 -8.51 -15.55 8.56
N GLY A 180 -7.96 -16.19 7.55
CA GLY A 180 -8.63 -17.10 6.66
C GLY A 180 -7.84 -17.11 5.39
N ASP A 181 -7.29 -18.28 5.03
CA ASP A 181 -6.78 -18.58 3.70
C ASP A 181 -7.67 -17.85 2.69
N LEU A 182 -7.17 -16.78 2.06
CA LEU A 182 -7.93 -16.08 1.05
C LEU A 182 -8.21 -17.10 -0.06
N PRO A 183 -9.47 -17.52 -0.28
CA PRO A 183 -9.75 -18.41 -1.37
C PRO A 183 -9.38 -17.70 -2.68
N MET A 184 -8.65 -18.44 -3.51
CA MET A 184 -7.95 -17.92 -4.68
C MET A 184 -8.92 -17.20 -5.64
N GLY A 185 -8.57 -15.97 -6.05
CA GLY A 185 -9.29 -15.24 -7.12
C GLY A 185 -10.19 -14.07 -6.69
N GLN A 186 -10.13 -13.57 -5.44
CA GLN A 186 -10.80 -12.32 -5.08
C GLN A 186 -9.81 -11.14 -5.11
N PRO A 187 -10.18 -9.97 -5.68
CA PRO A 187 -9.44 -8.74 -5.45
C PRO A 187 -9.45 -8.44 -3.95
N ILE A 188 -8.39 -7.83 -3.44
CA ILE A 188 -8.24 -7.43 -2.03
C ILE A 188 -9.51 -6.76 -1.53
N VAL A 189 -10.30 -7.52 -0.76
CA VAL A 189 -11.39 -6.99 0.07
C VAL A 189 -10.69 -6.35 1.25
N ALA A 190 -10.40 -5.06 1.13
CA ALA A 190 -10.24 -4.25 2.34
C ALA A 190 -11.57 -4.39 3.06
N ASN A 191 -11.56 -4.93 4.28
CA ASN A 191 -12.76 -4.97 5.08
C ASN A 191 -13.21 -3.53 5.36
N GLU A 192 -14.14 -3.01 4.55
CA GLU A 192 -14.76 -1.70 4.77
C GLU A 192 -15.59 -1.67 6.07
N THR A 193 -15.80 -2.82 6.72
CA THR A 193 -16.58 -2.95 7.96
C THR A 193 -15.74 -2.93 9.25
N ALA A 194 -14.44 -2.71 9.17
CA ALA A 194 -13.60 -2.39 10.33
C ALA A 194 -13.32 -0.88 10.43
N PHE A 195 -14.37 -0.06 10.40
CA PHE A 195 -14.31 1.38 10.68
C PHE A 195 -15.61 1.92 11.28
#